data_AF-A0A538U2P6-F1
#
_entry.id   AF-A0A538U2P6-F1
#
_cell.length_a   1.000
_cell.length_b   1.000
_cell.length_c   1.000
_cell.angle_alpha   90.00
_cell.angle_beta   90.00
_cell.angle_gamma   90.00
#
_symmetry.space_group_name_H-M   'P 1'
#
loop_
_entity.id
_entity.type
_entity.pdbx_description
1 polymer ?
#
loop_
_entity_poly.entity_id
_entity_poly.type
_entity_poly.pdbx_seq_one_letter_code
_entity_poly.pdbx_strand_id
1 'polypeptide(L)'
;EFLTTVKRRAFLLTLIGTPAYFAFVTFLSSSASIQEKKDALKDLNVLAVIDSSGAFAHATREIRTTFRPAASFSRRPSLVPDSISFRTEVRFYGGLDSAQVDLRAGRIPQVLVIPADYVATGRIRRYTKPNSPFSSGDRRAIGAWLARNLVVDRVGDRVATRAARPTEEEQLFILDREGRFEIKDDAREVVDFLVPMFFSMLLGLSIMIGGQYLLQGVAEEKESRILESMMCQVSAEELMAGKLFGLGAVGLVTVCVWVGLALAVSGPALAMMPVFVKPLLLLVATLYFVCGYLFFGSIMTGIGAVTNNMREAQQFAVWFTLANFAPFILITTVLAHPDGPLPFWLSLFPPTASTTMMLRLGA
;
A
#
# COMPACT_ATOMS: atom_id res chain seq x y z
N GLU A 1 15.17 36.77 -11.91
CA GLU A 1 14.96 35.62 -11.00
C GLU A 1 14.18 34.45 -11.61
N PHE A 2 13.04 34.67 -12.26
CA PHE A 2 12.28 33.57 -12.90
C PHE A 2 13.12 32.82 -13.95
N LEU A 3 13.67 33.53 -14.94
CA LEU A 3 14.48 32.92 -16.01
C LEU A 3 15.75 32.23 -15.48
N THR A 4 16.36 32.75 -14.40
CA THR A 4 17.55 32.16 -13.78
C THR A 4 17.20 30.87 -13.03
N THR A 5 15.99 30.78 -12.47
CA THR A 5 15.49 29.57 -11.80
C THR A 5 15.08 28.49 -12.81
N VAL A 6 14.33 28.86 -13.86
CA VAL A 6 13.81 27.89 -14.85
C VAL A 6 14.90 27.30 -15.74
N LYS A 7 15.95 28.06 -16.05
CA LYS A 7 17.10 27.57 -16.85
C LYS A 7 18.06 26.66 -16.07
N ARG A 8 17.91 26.54 -14.75
CA ARG A 8 18.82 25.76 -13.92
C ARG A 8 18.59 24.26 -14.16
N ARG A 9 19.68 23.52 -14.45
CA ARG A 9 19.62 22.08 -14.78
C ARG A 9 18.89 21.26 -13.71
N ALA A 10 19.20 21.52 -12.44
CA ALA A 10 18.55 20.84 -11.31
C ALA A 10 17.03 21.10 -11.25
N PHE A 11 16.58 22.32 -11.58
CA PHE A 11 15.14 22.64 -11.63
C PHE A 11 14.43 21.92 -12.78
N LEU A 12 15.00 21.92 -13.99
CA LEU A 12 14.44 21.20 -15.14
C LEU A 12 14.36 19.69 -14.88
N LEU A 13 15.40 19.15 -14.26
CA LEU A 13 15.48 17.75 -13.89
C LEU A 13 14.36 17.39 -12.90
N THR A 14 14.15 18.16 -11.83
CA THR A 14 13.02 17.93 -10.91
C THR A 14 11.66 18.12 -11.59
N LEU A 15 11.49 19.15 -12.43
CA LEU A 15 10.21 19.51 -13.07
C LEU A 15 9.70 18.42 -14.02
N ILE A 16 10.57 17.90 -14.88
CA ILE A 16 10.20 16.86 -15.87
C ILE A 16 10.33 15.49 -15.24
N GLY A 17 11.37 15.31 -14.44
CA GLY A 17 11.73 14.02 -13.92
C GLY A 17 10.79 13.50 -12.83
N THR A 18 10.27 14.36 -11.94
CA THR A 18 9.36 13.90 -10.88
C THR A 18 8.06 13.31 -11.46
N PRO A 19 7.35 13.99 -12.40
CA PRO A 19 6.20 13.39 -13.08
C PRO A 19 6.57 12.14 -13.88
N ALA A 20 7.71 12.13 -14.58
CA ALA A 20 8.16 10.96 -15.33
C ALA A 20 8.43 9.75 -14.43
N TYR A 21 9.03 9.98 -13.26
CA TYR A 21 9.25 8.96 -12.23
C TYR A 21 7.93 8.39 -11.73
N PHE A 22 6.97 9.23 -11.33
CA PHE A 22 5.66 8.74 -10.88
C PHE A 22 4.91 8.01 -12.00
N ALA A 23 4.95 8.50 -13.24
CA ALA A 23 4.37 7.81 -14.39
C ALA A 23 5.01 6.43 -14.61
N PHE A 24 6.33 6.34 -14.52
CA PHE A 24 7.07 5.07 -14.65
C PHE A 24 6.71 4.08 -13.54
N VAL A 25 6.73 4.51 -12.28
CA VAL A 25 6.45 3.61 -11.14
C VAL A 25 4.99 3.18 -11.10
N THR A 26 4.05 4.07 -11.45
CA THR A 26 2.63 3.71 -11.54
C THR A 26 2.34 2.78 -12.72
N PHE A 27 3.02 2.96 -13.86
CA PHE A 27 2.96 2.02 -14.98
C PHE A 27 3.48 0.63 -14.57
N LEU A 28 4.59 0.59 -13.85
CA LEU A 28 5.17 -0.66 -13.33
C LEU A 28 4.22 -1.37 -12.34
N SER A 29 3.59 -0.60 -11.44
CA SER A 29 2.56 -1.11 -10.51
C SER A 29 1.33 -1.66 -11.24
N SER A 30 0.82 -0.92 -12.22
CA SER A 30 -0.38 -1.32 -12.99
C SER A 30 -0.14 -2.58 -13.81
N SER A 31 1.00 -2.65 -14.52
CA SER A 31 1.37 -3.81 -15.32
C SER A 31 1.57 -5.06 -14.45
N ALA A 32 2.24 -4.92 -13.30
CA ALA A 32 2.40 -6.00 -12.34
C ALA A 32 1.03 -6.49 -11.79
N SER A 33 0.13 -5.58 -11.42
CA SER A 33 -1.20 -5.96 -10.91
C SER A 33 -2.10 -6.63 -11.96
N ILE A 34 -1.99 -6.24 -13.23
CA ILE A 34 -2.72 -6.91 -14.33
C ILE A 34 -2.21 -8.34 -14.50
N GLN A 35 -0.89 -8.53 -14.41
CA GLN A 35 -0.27 -9.84 -14.53
C GLN A 35 -0.68 -10.75 -13.36
N GLU A 36 -0.65 -10.24 -12.13
CA GLU A 36 -1.11 -10.94 -10.91
C GLU A 36 -2.55 -11.44 -11.05
N LYS A 37 -3.49 -10.58 -11.47
CA LYS A 37 -4.89 -11.01 -11.65
C LYS A 37 -5.06 -12.07 -12.74
N LYS A 38 -4.21 -12.05 -13.77
CA LYS A 38 -4.20 -13.09 -14.80
C LYS A 38 -3.67 -14.40 -14.24
N ASP A 39 -2.59 -14.36 -13.47
CA ASP A 39 -1.96 -15.55 -12.91
C ASP A 39 -2.85 -16.18 -11.82
N ALA A 40 -3.47 -15.39 -10.94
CA ALA A 40 -4.49 -15.88 -10.00
C ALA A 40 -5.71 -16.54 -10.71
N LEU A 41 -6.09 -16.03 -11.89
CA LEU A 41 -7.14 -16.67 -12.71
C LEU A 41 -6.65 -17.95 -13.40
N LYS A 42 -5.34 -18.07 -13.71
CA LYS A 42 -4.75 -19.32 -14.19
C LYS A 42 -4.65 -20.35 -13.07
N ASP A 43 -4.40 -19.95 -11.83
CA ASP A 43 -4.36 -20.90 -10.71
C ASP A 43 -5.74 -21.53 -10.46
N LEU A 44 -6.82 -20.83 -10.80
CA LEU A 44 -8.19 -21.35 -10.82
C LEU A 44 -8.49 -22.30 -12.00
N ASN A 45 -7.49 -22.75 -12.76
CA ASN A 45 -7.68 -23.68 -13.88
C ASN A 45 -8.34 -25.00 -13.43
N VAL A 46 -8.06 -25.48 -12.22
CA VAL A 46 -8.67 -26.70 -11.65
C VAL A 46 -9.08 -26.44 -10.21
N LEU A 47 -10.39 -26.32 -9.96
CA LEU A 47 -10.96 -26.22 -8.62
C LEU A 47 -11.50 -27.60 -8.21
N ALA A 48 -10.90 -28.21 -7.19
CA ALA A 48 -11.45 -29.41 -6.57
C ALA A 48 -12.61 -29.01 -5.63
N VAL A 49 -13.80 -29.56 -5.87
CA VAL A 49 -14.99 -29.30 -5.05
C VAL A 49 -15.44 -30.59 -4.40
N ILE A 50 -15.54 -30.58 -3.07
CA ILE A 50 -16.17 -31.65 -2.29
C ILE A 50 -17.55 -31.14 -1.87
N ASP A 51 -18.60 -31.58 -2.55
CA ASP A 51 -19.99 -31.27 -2.16
C ASP A 51 -20.58 -32.43 -1.35
N SER A 52 -20.60 -32.29 -0.04
CA SER A 52 -21.31 -33.20 0.87
C SER A 52 -22.78 -32.80 1.10
N SER A 53 -23.21 -31.63 0.61
CA SER A 53 -24.57 -31.11 0.79
C SER A 53 -25.57 -31.68 -0.22
N GLY A 54 -25.07 -32.15 -1.38
CA GLY A 54 -25.89 -32.63 -2.49
C GLY A 54 -26.62 -31.51 -3.25
N ALA A 55 -26.51 -30.26 -2.82
CA ALA A 55 -27.18 -29.11 -3.43
C ALA A 55 -26.61 -28.77 -4.81
N PHE A 56 -25.39 -29.22 -5.13
CA PHE A 56 -24.69 -28.93 -6.38
C PHE A 56 -24.52 -30.17 -7.28
N ALA A 57 -25.28 -31.24 -7.04
CA ALA A 57 -25.22 -32.48 -7.83
C ALA A 57 -25.43 -32.27 -9.35
N HIS A 58 -26.19 -31.23 -9.73
CA HIS A 58 -26.47 -30.87 -11.13
C HIS A 58 -25.72 -29.60 -11.59
N ALA A 59 -24.75 -29.10 -10.82
CA ALA A 59 -24.01 -27.92 -11.18
C ALA A 59 -23.16 -28.16 -12.44
N THR A 60 -23.02 -27.13 -13.26
CA THR A 60 -22.13 -27.17 -14.43
C THR A 60 -20.69 -27.34 -13.98
N ARG A 61 -19.98 -28.32 -14.57
CA ARG A 61 -18.59 -28.65 -14.23
C ARG A 61 -17.54 -27.68 -14.79
N GLU A 62 -17.98 -26.61 -15.46
CA GLU A 62 -17.12 -25.60 -16.05
C GLU A 62 -17.45 -24.23 -15.45
N ILE A 63 -16.43 -23.54 -14.92
CA ILE A 63 -16.54 -22.14 -14.48
C ILE A 63 -15.91 -21.28 -15.58
N ARG A 64 -16.74 -20.54 -16.32
CA ARG A 64 -16.25 -19.59 -17.32
C ARG A 64 -16.08 -18.20 -16.70
N THR A 65 -14.84 -17.83 -16.43
CA THR A 65 -14.47 -16.48 -15.99
C THR A 65 -13.91 -15.69 -17.16
N THR A 66 -14.62 -14.67 -17.62
CA THR A 66 -14.07 -13.72 -18.59
C THR A 66 -13.33 -12.60 -17.86
N PHE A 67 -12.01 -12.52 -18.04
CA PHE A 67 -11.24 -11.39 -17.54
C PHE A 67 -11.53 -10.14 -18.38
N ARG A 68 -12.20 -9.15 -17.79
CA ARG A 68 -12.27 -7.79 -18.32
C ARG A 68 -11.41 -6.88 -17.45
N PRO A 69 -10.28 -6.35 -17.94
CA PRO A 69 -9.53 -5.37 -17.20
C PRO A 69 -10.42 -4.13 -17.00
N ALA A 70 -10.76 -3.85 -15.75
CA ALA A 70 -11.44 -2.60 -15.41
C ALA A 70 -10.43 -1.44 -15.53
N ALA A 71 -10.85 -0.31 -16.10
CA ALA A 71 -10.10 0.93 -16.03
C ALA A 71 -9.86 1.27 -14.55
N SER A 72 -8.60 1.23 -14.13
CA SER A 72 -8.22 1.33 -12.73
C SER A 72 -8.28 2.78 -12.24
N PHE A 73 -9.17 3.04 -11.29
CA PHE A 73 -8.98 4.11 -10.30
C PHE A 73 -8.95 3.47 -8.91
N SER A 74 -7.76 3.52 -8.31
CA SER A 74 -7.38 3.38 -6.88
C SER A 74 -8.22 2.47 -5.96
N ARG A 75 -7.58 1.42 -5.43
CA ARG A 75 -8.02 0.72 -4.20
C ARG A 75 -7.20 1.20 -3.01
N ARG A 76 -7.86 1.77 -2.00
CA ARG A 76 -7.31 1.92 -0.64
C ARG A 76 -7.55 0.61 0.13
N PRO A 77 -6.61 0.15 0.98
CA PRO A 77 -6.93 -0.85 1.98
C PRO A 77 -7.79 -0.20 3.07
N SER A 78 -8.95 -0.77 3.36
CA SER A 78 -9.81 -0.37 4.47
C SER A 78 -9.48 -1.24 5.67
N LEU A 79 -8.80 -0.66 6.67
CA LEU A 79 -8.74 -1.21 8.02
C LEU A 79 -10.11 -0.95 8.67
N VAL A 80 -10.98 -1.95 8.69
CA VAL A 80 -12.31 -1.87 9.32
C VAL A 80 -12.49 -3.14 10.16
N PRO A 81 -12.94 -3.02 11.43
CA PRO A 81 -13.17 -4.17 12.32
C PRO A 81 -14.29 -5.09 11.82
N ASP A 82 -14.29 -6.33 12.33
CA ASP A 82 -14.94 -7.56 11.82
C ASP A 82 -16.44 -7.52 11.44
N SER A 83 -17.18 -6.45 11.76
CA SER A 83 -18.42 -6.13 11.05
C SER A 83 -18.93 -4.78 11.53
N ILE A 84 -18.89 -3.76 10.67
CA ILE A 84 -19.73 -2.57 10.88
C ILE A 84 -21.02 -2.79 10.11
N SER A 85 -22.06 -3.25 10.80
CA SER A 85 -23.39 -3.41 10.23
C SER A 85 -24.09 -2.06 10.16
N PHE A 86 -24.30 -1.55 8.94
CA PHE A 86 -25.16 -0.38 8.72
C PHE A 86 -26.57 -0.84 8.36
N ARG A 87 -27.56 -0.42 9.16
CA ARG A 87 -28.97 -0.61 8.79
C ARG A 87 -29.36 0.42 7.74
N THR A 88 -29.47 -0.01 6.48
CA THR A 88 -30.01 0.82 5.40
C THR A 88 -31.52 0.67 5.37
N GLU A 89 -32.26 1.76 5.60
CA GLU A 89 -33.71 1.79 5.42
C GLU A 89 -34.04 1.88 3.91
N VAL A 90 -34.82 0.92 3.40
CA VAL A 90 -35.28 0.93 2.01
C VAL A 90 -36.68 1.54 1.95
N ARG A 91 -36.83 2.64 1.22
CA ARG A 91 -38.13 3.30 1.00
C ARG A 91 -38.61 3.06 -0.42
N PHE A 92 -39.82 2.54 -0.55
CA PHE A 92 -40.45 2.30 -1.85
C PHE A 92 -41.22 3.53 -2.31
N TYR A 93 -41.09 3.86 -3.59
CA TYR A 93 -41.78 4.97 -4.25
C TYR A 93 -42.70 4.41 -5.34
N GLY A 94 -43.91 4.98 -5.48
CA GLY A 94 -44.87 4.56 -6.50
C GLY A 94 -44.49 4.99 -7.94
N GLY A 95 -43.49 5.85 -8.10
CA GLY A 95 -43.05 6.34 -9.40
C GLY A 95 -41.69 7.05 -9.34
N LEU A 96 -41.04 7.20 -10.50
CA LEU A 96 -39.72 7.84 -10.61
C LEU A 96 -39.76 9.33 -10.25
N ASP A 97 -40.86 10.01 -10.58
CA ASP A 97 -40.96 11.47 -10.41
C ASP A 97 -40.93 11.88 -8.93
N SER A 98 -41.64 11.17 -8.06
CA SER A 98 -41.62 11.43 -6.61
C SER A 98 -40.27 11.13 -5.98
N ALA A 99 -39.61 10.05 -6.42
CA ALA A 99 -38.26 9.70 -5.97
C ALA A 99 -37.22 10.75 -6.42
N GLN A 100 -37.38 11.33 -7.62
CA GLN A 100 -36.49 12.39 -8.11
C GLN A 100 -36.66 13.70 -7.35
N VAL A 101 -37.87 14.05 -6.94
CA VAL A 101 -38.11 15.24 -6.08
C VAL A 101 -37.34 15.11 -4.77
N ASP A 102 -37.42 13.95 -4.12
CA ASP A 102 -36.72 13.69 -2.86
C ASP A 102 -35.21 13.60 -3.02
N LEU A 103 -34.75 13.04 -4.14
CA LEU A 103 -33.33 13.01 -4.48
C LEU A 103 -32.79 14.43 -4.68
N ARG A 104 -33.50 15.30 -5.40
CA ARG A 104 -33.11 16.70 -5.61
C ARG A 104 -33.11 17.46 -4.28
N ALA A 105 -34.17 17.30 -3.48
CA ALA A 105 -34.31 17.90 -2.15
C ALA A 105 -33.28 17.39 -1.12
N GLY A 106 -32.54 16.31 -1.43
CA GLY A 106 -31.54 15.74 -0.51
C GLY A 106 -32.15 14.93 0.64
N ARG A 107 -33.44 14.60 0.57
CA ARG A 107 -34.12 13.72 1.54
C ARG A 107 -33.68 12.26 1.40
N ILE A 108 -33.22 11.88 0.20
CA ILE A 108 -32.59 10.59 -0.08
C ILE A 108 -31.29 10.81 -0.88
N PRO A 109 -30.25 10.01 -0.65
CA PRO A 109 -28.97 10.15 -1.34
C PRO A 109 -28.92 9.44 -2.71
N GLN A 110 -29.79 8.44 -2.93
CA GLN A 110 -29.83 7.65 -4.17
C GLN A 110 -31.20 7.04 -4.42
N VAL A 111 -31.51 6.80 -5.69
CA VAL A 111 -32.72 6.11 -6.16
C VAL A 111 -32.32 4.94 -7.04
N LEU A 112 -32.83 3.75 -6.74
CA LEU A 112 -32.68 2.55 -7.56
C LEU A 112 -34.01 2.24 -8.25
N VAL A 113 -33.97 2.09 -9.58
CA VAL A 113 -35.11 1.72 -10.40
C VAL A 113 -34.87 0.33 -10.96
N ILE A 114 -35.80 -0.57 -10.65
CA ILE A 114 -35.84 -1.96 -11.11
C ILE A 114 -36.98 -2.05 -12.15
N PRO A 115 -36.66 -2.18 -13.44
CA PRO A 115 -37.66 -2.30 -14.50
C PRO A 115 -38.48 -3.60 -14.40
N ALA A 116 -39.66 -3.63 -15.00
CA ALA A 116 -40.51 -4.83 -15.03
C ALA A 116 -39.85 -6.01 -15.76
N ASP A 117 -39.01 -5.74 -16.77
CA ASP A 117 -38.23 -6.71 -17.54
C ASP A 117 -36.92 -7.12 -16.84
N TYR A 118 -36.68 -6.70 -15.59
CA TYR A 118 -35.42 -6.93 -14.88
C TYR A 118 -34.99 -8.40 -14.83
N VAL A 119 -35.93 -9.34 -14.64
CA VAL A 119 -35.60 -10.78 -14.60
C VAL A 119 -35.10 -11.28 -15.96
N ALA A 120 -35.55 -10.67 -17.07
CA ALA A 120 -35.14 -11.02 -18.42
C ALA A 120 -33.87 -10.26 -18.86
N THR A 121 -33.68 -9.00 -18.44
CA THR A 121 -32.60 -8.14 -18.95
C THR A 121 -31.46 -7.89 -17.97
N GLY A 122 -31.68 -8.10 -16.67
CA GLY A 122 -30.71 -7.84 -15.60
C GLY A 122 -30.36 -6.36 -15.40
N ARG A 123 -31.07 -5.43 -16.05
CA ARG A 123 -30.72 -4.00 -16.06
C ARG A 123 -31.36 -3.27 -14.89
N ILE A 124 -30.56 -2.51 -14.14
CA ILE A 124 -31.03 -1.56 -13.12
C ILE A 124 -30.62 -0.15 -13.51
N ARG A 125 -31.43 0.85 -13.16
CA ARG A 125 -31.08 2.27 -13.36
C ARG A 125 -30.92 2.92 -11.99
N ARG A 126 -29.82 3.64 -11.77
CA ARG A 126 -29.55 4.33 -10.50
C ARG A 126 -29.38 5.83 -10.72
N TYR A 127 -30.03 6.63 -9.90
CA TYR A 127 -29.93 8.08 -9.90
C TYR A 127 -29.29 8.55 -8.59
N THR A 128 -28.26 9.39 -8.68
CA THR A 128 -27.54 9.96 -7.53
C THR A 128 -27.04 11.37 -7.84
N LYS A 129 -26.59 12.10 -6.82
CA LYS A 129 -25.98 13.43 -6.98
C LYS A 129 -24.51 13.30 -7.45
N PRO A 130 -23.97 14.28 -8.20
CA PRO A 130 -22.62 14.23 -8.78
C PRO A 130 -21.47 13.95 -7.80
N ASN A 131 -21.64 14.26 -6.52
CA ASN A 131 -20.60 14.14 -5.48
C ASN A 131 -20.84 12.98 -4.49
N SER A 132 -21.70 12.01 -4.80
CA SER A 132 -21.83 10.82 -3.97
C SER A 132 -20.68 9.85 -4.29
N PRO A 133 -19.72 9.62 -3.37
CA PRO A 133 -18.59 8.73 -3.65
C PRO A 133 -19.11 7.31 -3.89
N PHE A 134 -18.96 6.82 -5.12
CA PHE A 134 -19.33 5.46 -5.47
C PHE A 134 -18.37 4.47 -4.78
N SER A 135 -18.91 3.58 -3.95
CA SER A 135 -18.15 2.46 -3.40
C SER A 135 -18.48 1.15 -4.11
N SER A 136 -17.50 0.27 -4.30
CA SER A 136 -17.74 -1.12 -4.72
C SER A 136 -18.58 -1.90 -3.68
N GLY A 137 -18.57 -1.45 -2.43
CA GLY A 137 -19.38 -1.99 -1.33
C GLY A 137 -20.88 -1.82 -1.58
N ASP A 138 -21.30 -0.65 -2.05
CA ASP A 138 -22.73 -0.36 -2.35
C ASP A 138 -23.26 -1.32 -3.40
N ARG A 139 -22.46 -1.61 -4.43
CA ARG A 139 -22.86 -2.52 -5.52
C ARG A 139 -23.01 -3.95 -5.01
N ARG A 140 -22.11 -4.42 -4.15
CA ARG A 140 -22.18 -5.77 -3.55
C ARG A 140 -23.37 -5.88 -2.59
N ALA A 141 -23.62 -4.85 -1.78
CA ALA A 141 -24.75 -4.80 -0.86
C ALA A 141 -26.10 -4.77 -1.59
N ILE A 142 -26.25 -3.92 -2.61
CA ILE A 142 -27.46 -3.87 -3.45
C ILE A 142 -27.64 -5.18 -4.22
N GLY A 143 -26.57 -5.74 -4.78
CA GLY A 143 -26.61 -7.02 -5.50
C GLY A 143 -27.07 -8.17 -4.60
N ALA A 144 -26.51 -8.28 -3.39
CA ALA A 144 -26.93 -9.27 -2.40
C ALA A 144 -28.39 -9.05 -1.97
N TRP A 145 -28.80 -7.80 -1.73
CA TRP A 145 -30.18 -7.47 -1.40
C TRP A 145 -31.15 -7.87 -2.52
N LEU A 146 -30.83 -7.57 -3.79
CA LEU A 146 -31.63 -7.98 -4.94
C LEU A 146 -31.71 -9.51 -5.06
N ALA A 147 -30.56 -10.19 -5.01
CA ALA A 147 -30.48 -11.64 -5.14
C ALA A 147 -31.29 -12.36 -4.05
N ARG A 148 -31.23 -11.90 -2.80
CA ARG A 148 -32.03 -12.46 -1.70
C ARG A 148 -33.53 -12.30 -1.98
N ASN A 149 -33.98 -11.07 -2.28
CA ASN A 149 -35.41 -10.79 -2.46
C ASN A 149 -36.02 -11.43 -3.72
N LEU A 150 -35.21 -11.75 -4.74
CA LEU A 150 -35.69 -12.48 -5.92
C LEU A 150 -36.05 -13.95 -5.61
N VAL A 151 -35.46 -14.52 -4.56
CA VAL A 151 -35.45 -15.97 -4.33
C VAL A 151 -36.11 -16.34 -2.99
N VAL A 152 -36.19 -15.40 -2.04
CA VAL A 152 -36.72 -15.62 -0.67
C VAL A 152 -38.10 -16.25 -0.65
N ASP A 153 -39.01 -15.78 -1.50
CA ASP A 153 -40.40 -16.28 -1.54
C ASP A 153 -40.51 -17.71 -2.10
N ARG A 154 -39.48 -18.18 -2.83
CA ARG A 154 -39.51 -19.50 -3.51
C ARG A 154 -38.74 -20.58 -2.76
N VAL A 155 -37.72 -20.20 -1.97
CA VAL A 155 -36.72 -21.14 -1.45
C VAL A 155 -36.49 -20.98 0.06
N GLY A 156 -37.19 -20.03 0.70
CA GLY A 156 -37.09 -19.75 2.12
C GLY A 156 -35.85 -18.93 2.50
N ASP A 157 -35.84 -18.40 3.72
CA ASP A 157 -34.88 -17.37 4.16
C ASP A 157 -33.43 -17.86 4.20
N ARG A 158 -33.20 -19.12 4.58
CA ARG A 158 -31.86 -19.72 4.65
C ARG A 158 -31.21 -19.86 3.27
N VAL A 159 -31.91 -20.41 2.29
CA VAL A 159 -31.36 -20.62 0.94
C VAL A 159 -31.20 -19.30 0.20
N ALA A 160 -32.14 -18.37 0.39
CA ALA A 160 -32.05 -17.04 -0.22
C ALA A 160 -30.87 -16.21 0.32
N THR A 161 -30.55 -16.32 1.61
CA THR A 161 -29.36 -15.68 2.18
C THR A 161 -28.07 -16.28 1.62
N ARG A 162 -27.99 -17.61 1.51
CA ARG A 162 -26.85 -18.30 0.89
C ARG A 162 -26.70 -17.97 -0.61
N ALA A 163 -27.80 -17.83 -1.35
CA ALA A 163 -27.78 -17.43 -2.75
C ALA A 163 -27.30 -15.97 -2.94
N ALA A 164 -27.66 -15.08 -2.01
CA ALA A 164 -27.27 -13.68 -2.04
C ALA A 164 -25.82 -13.41 -1.63
N ARG A 165 -25.31 -14.22 -0.69
CA ARG A 165 -23.96 -14.09 -0.12
C ARG A 165 -23.32 -15.47 0.07
N PRO A 166 -22.90 -16.13 -1.03
CA PRO A 166 -22.47 -17.52 -0.98
C PRO A 166 -21.14 -17.75 -0.23
N THR A 167 -20.28 -16.73 -0.16
CA THR A 167 -18.92 -16.83 0.41
C THR A 167 -18.71 -15.94 1.64
N GLU A 168 -19.78 -15.47 2.28
CA GLU A 168 -19.64 -14.54 3.42
C GLU A 168 -19.08 -15.20 4.69
N GLU A 169 -19.38 -16.48 4.90
CA GLU A 169 -18.88 -17.27 6.04
C GLU A 169 -17.82 -18.28 5.59
N GLU A 170 -17.08 -17.97 4.52
CA GLU A 170 -16.01 -18.83 4.04
C GLU A 170 -14.86 -18.85 5.06
N GLN A 171 -14.62 -20.01 5.66
CA GLN A 171 -13.42 -20.24 6.46
C GLN A 171 -12.29 -20.67 5.52
N LEU A 172 -11.35 -19.76 5.29
CA LEU A 172 -10.18 -20.04 4.46
C LEU A 172 -9.14 -20.77 5.30
N PHE A 173 -8.70 -21.93 4.83
CA PHE A 173 -7.58 -22.67 5.42
C PHE A 173 -6.34 -22.46 4.55
N ILE A 174 -5.24 -22.05 5.16
CA ILE A 174 -3.96 -21.86 4.48
C ILE A 174 -3.00 -22.98 4.86
N LEU A 175 -2.18 -23.40 3.91
CA LEU A 175 -1.13 -24.37 4.13
C LEU A 175 0.08 -23.64 4.73
N ASP A 176 0.42 -23.95 5.98
CA ASP A 176 1.64 -23.43 6.61
C ASP A 176 2.89 -24.10 6.02
N ARG A 177 4.07 -23.51 6.24
CA ARG A 177 5.39 -24.02 5.82
C ARG A 177 5.67 -25.44 6.33
N GLU A 178 4.99 -25.87 7.38
CA GLU A 178 5.08 -27.20 7.99
C GLU A 178 4.09 -28.21 7.38
N GLY A 179 3.34 -27.81 6.35
CA GLY A 179 2.40 -28.68 5.63
C GLY A 179 1.07 -28.93 6.37
N ARG A 180 0.76 -28.14 7.41
CA ARG A 180 -0.52 -28.20 8.13
C ARG A 180 -1.49 -27.14 7.62
N PHE A 181 -2.78 -27.45 7.64
CA PHE A 181 -3.83 -26.47 7.35
C PHE A 181 -4.21 -25.72 8.62
N GLU A 182 -4.06 -24.40 8.61
CA GLU A 182 -4.48 -23.52 9.71
C GLU A 182 -5.61 -22.59 9.24
N ILE A 183 -6.52 -22.24 10.15
CA ILE A 183 -7.58 -21.26 9.86
C ILE A 183 -6.91 -19.91 9.62
N LYS A 184 -7.22 -19.30 8.48
CA LYS A 184 -6.73 -17.96 8.16
C LYS A 184 -7.35 -16.95 9.12
N ASP A 185 -6.51 -16.31 9.92
CA ASP A 185 -6.87 -15.23 10.84
C ASP A 185 -6.56 -13.87 10.17
N ASP A 186 -7.62 -13.18 9.75
CA ASP A 186 -7.51 -11.89 9.06
C ASP A 186 -6.82 -10.82 9.95
N ALA A 187 -6.98 -10.89 11.29
CA ALA A 187 -6.32 -9.95 12.19
C ALA A 187 -4.80 -10.16 12.22
N ARG A 188 -4.35 -11.43 12.15
CA ARG A 188 -2.93 -11.78 12.09
C ARG A 188 -2.30 -11.40 10.75
N GLU A 189 -3.00 -11.58 9.63
CA GLU A 189 -2.54 -11.13 8.30
C GLU A 189 -2.32 -9.61 8.27
N VAL A 190 -3.21 -8.83 8.88
CA VAL A 190 -3.05 -7.37 8.98
C VAL A 190 -1.79 -7.03 9.79
N VAL A 191 -1.50 -7.74 10.88
CA VAL A 191 -0.29 -7.49 11.67
C VAL A 191 0.97 -7.92 10.91
N ASP A 192 0.96 -9.10 10.30
CA ASP A 192 2.06 -9.61 9.47
C ASP A 192 2.34 -8.69 8.27
N PHE A 193 1.32 -8.00 7.75
CA PHE A 193 1.45 -6.95 6.75
C PHE A 193 2.01 -5.62 7.30
N LEU A 194 1.55 -5.19 8.48
CA LEU A 194 1.88 -3.87 9.04
C LEU A 194 3.27 -3.82 9.66
N VAL A 195 3.73 -4.89 10.31
CA VAL A 195 5.04 -4.92 10.98
C VAL A 195 6.20 -4.65 10.01
N PRO A 196 6.32 -5.35 8.87
CA PRO A 196 7.42 -5.15 7.92
C PRO A 196 7.32 -3.80 7.24
N MET A 197 6.10 -3.35 6.93
CA MET A 197 5.84 -2.01 6.40
C MET A 197 6.33 -0.93 7.36
N PHE A 198 6.01 -1.06 8.66
CA PHE A 198 6.44 -0.14 9.70
C PHE A 198 7.97 -0.10 9.83
N PHE A 199 8.62 -1.27 9.95
CA PHE A 199 10.09 -1.35 10.03
C PHE A 199 10.77 -0.78 8.78
N SER A 200 10.25 -1.10 7.60
CA SER A 200 10.78 -0.57 6.33
C SER A 200 10.66 0.95 6.27
N MET A 201 9.51 1.48 6.68
CA MET A 201 9.22 2.92 6.64
C MET A 201 10.11 3.65 7.63
N LEU A 202 10.23 3.11 8.84
CA LEU A 202 11.07 3.65 9.90
C LEU A 202 12.55 3.68 9.49
N LEU A 203 13.04 2.59 8.88
CA LEU A 203 14.41 2.50 8.38
C LEU A 203 14.63 3.50 7.23
N GLY A 204 13.71 3.54 6.26
CA GLY A 204 13.77 4.50 5.15
C GLY A 204 13.76 5.95 5.63
N LEU A 205 12.89 6.31 6.58
CA LEU A 205 12.83 7.64 7.17
C LEU A 205 14.11 7.98 7.93
N SER A 206 14.60 7.07 8.77
CA SER A 206 15.81 7.32 9.57
C SER A 206 17.04 7.57 8.69
N ILE A 207 17.24 6.74 7.65
CA ILE A 207 18.32 6.93 6.67
C ILE A 207 18.15 8.28 5.95
N MET A 208 16.95 8.60 5.49
CA MET A 208 16.72 9.85 4.76
C MET A 208 16.93 11.08 5.65
N ILE A 209 16.41 11.09 6.87
CA ILE A 209 16.58 12.19 7.83
C ILE A 209 18.07 12.39 8.12
N GLY A 210 18.79 11.32 8.44
CA GLY A 210 20.23 11.39 8.69
C GLY A 210 21.04 11.86 7.47
N GLY A 211 20.66 11.40 6.27
CA GLY A 211 21.25 11.87 5.01
C GLY A 211 20.96 13.35 4.73
N GLN A 212 19.76 13.84 5.04
CA GLN A 212 19.44 15.27 4.90
C GLN A 212 20.24 16.13 5.88
N TYR A 213 20.47 15.69 7.11
CA TYR A 213 21.34 16.42 8.04
C TYR A 213 22.79 16.46 7.57
N LEU A 214 23.30 15.40 6.94
CA LEU A 214 24.62 15.41 6.30
C LEU A 214 24.68 16.42 5.16
N LEU A 215 23.69 16.39 4.26
CA LEU A 215 23.59 17.34 3.15
C LEU A 215 23.60 18.78 3.65
N GLN A 216 22.77 19.06 4.66
CA GLN A 216 22.64 20.40 5.23
C GLN A 216 23.94 20.83 5.91
N GLY A 217 24.50 19.98 6.76
CA GLY A 217 25.72 20.30 7.49
C GLY A 217 26.91 20.57 6.57
N VAL A 218 27.05 19.84 5.46
CA VAL A 218 28.15 20.08 4.49
C VAL A 218 27.91 21.36 3.69
N ALA A 219 26.67 21.60 3.24
CA ALA A 219 26.34 22.80 2.49
C ALA A 219 26.46 24.08 3.35
N GLU A 220 26.05 24.03 4.62
CA GLU A 220 26.19 25.14 5.57
C GLU A 220 27.65 25.38 5.96
N GLU A 221 28.44 24.33 6.19
CA GLU A 221 29.86 24.47 6.46
C GLU A 221 30.62 25.05 5.25
N LYS A 222 30.21 24.73 4.03
CA LYS A 222 30.78 25.32 2.82
C LYS A 222 30.40 26.79 2.64
N GLU A 223 29.16 27.17 2.98
CA GLU A 223 28.68 28.56 2.89
C GLU A 223 29.23 29.45 4.02
N SER A 224 29.51 28.87 5.19
CA SER A 224 30.10 29.58 6.32
C SER A 224 31.62 29.51 6.26
N ARG A 225 32.34 30.59 6.59
CA ARG A 225 33.82 30.58 6.72
C ARG A 225 34.35 29.64 7.84
N ILE A 226 33.48 28.83 8.43
CA ILE A 226 33.76 27.88 9.51
C ILE A 226 34.66 26.74 8.99
N LEU A 227 34.47 26.30 7.74
CA LEU A 227 35.26 25.20 7.15
C LEU A 227 36.74 25.58 7.00
N GLU A 228 37.06 26.83 6.63
CA GLU A 228 38.46 27.32 6.56
C GLU A 228 39.15 27.32 7.94
N SER A 229 38.42 27.71 9.00
CA SER A 229 38.96 27.74 10.37
C SER A 229 39.13 26.33 10.96
N MET A 230 38.18 25.43 10.70
CA MET A 230 38.23 24.04 11.20
C MET A 230 39.29 23.20 10.49
N MET A 231 39.50 23.39 9.18
CA MET A 231 40.53 22.64 8.46
C MET A 231 41.97 23.04 8.82
N CYS A 232 42.16 24.17 9.52
CA CYS A 232 43.45 24.51 10.12
C CYS A 232 43.77 23.66 11.37
N GLN A 233 42.78 22.94 11.94
CA GLN A 233 42.93 22.15 13.16
C GLN A 233 42.77 20.64 12.95
N VAL A 234 41.90 20.21 12.02
CA VAL A 234 41.59 18.79 11.75
C VAL A 234 41.45 18.57 10.25
N SER A 235 41.82 17.40 9.74
CA SER A 235 41.69 17.11 8.30
C SER A 235 40.23 17.00 7.85
N ALA A 236 39.96 17.31 6.56
CA ALA A 236 38.62 17.22 5.98
C ALA A 236 38.02 15.80 6.09
N GLU A 237 38.87 14.78 5.94
CA GLU A 237 38.47 13.38 5.99
C GLU A 237 38.03 12.98 7.41
N GLU A 238 38.77 13.37 8.43
CA GLU A 238 38.42 13.11 9.84
C GLU A 238 37.13 13.83 10.25
N LEU A 239 36.94 15.08 9.79
CA LEU A 239 35.71 15.84 10.06
C LEU A 239 34.49 15.18 9.41
N MET A 240 34.61 14.79 8.13
CA MET A 240 33.51 14.15 7.40
C MET A 240 33.20 12.75 7.91
N ALA A 241 34.22 11.94 8.23
CA ALA A 241 34.03 10.63 8.83
C ALA A 241 33.38 10.73 10.21
N GLY A 242 33.85 11.65 11.06
CA GLY A 242 33.26 11.92 12.37
C GLY A 242 31.79 12.34 12.27
N LYS A 243 31.46 13.23 11.32
CA LYS A 243 30.08 13.65 11.07
C LYS A 243 29.21 12.50 10.57
N LEU A 244 29.71 11.67 9.66
CA LEU A 244 29.00 10.50 9.14
C LEU A 244 28.66 9.53 10.28
N PHE A 245 29.64 9.11 11.09
CA PHE A 245 29.36 8.19 12.20
C PHE A 245 28.49 8.83 13.30
N GLY A 246 28.73 10.10 13.63
CA GLY A 246 27.97 10.83 14.65
C GLY A 246 26.49 10.97 14.30
N LEU A 247 26.18 11.45 13.09
CA LEU A 247 24.80 11.55 12.60
C LEU A 247 24.17 10.17 12.35
N GLY A 248 24.98 9.15 12.04
CA GLY A 248 24.52 7.76 11.94
C GLY A 248 24.02 7.22 13.27
N ALA A 249 24.73 7.52 14.37
CA ALA A 249 24.30 7.18 15.72
C ALA A 249 22.97 7.86 16.09
N VAL A 250 22.76 9.12 15.68
CA VAL A 250 21.48 9.82 15.85
C VAL A 250 20.34 9.10 15.11
N GLY A 251 20.60 8.57 13.91
CA GLY A 251 19.64 7.74 13.17
C GLY A 251 19.26 6.45 13.91
N LEU A 252 20.23 5.78 14.54
CA LEU A 252 19.95 4.61 15.39
C LEU A 252 19.13 4.98 16.63
N VAL A 253 19.45 6.09 17.30
CA VAL A 253 18.67 6.60 18.43
C VAL A 253 17.23 6.86 18.00
N THR A 254 17.03 7.48 16.83
CA THR A 254 15.71 7.70 16.26
C THR A 254 14.96 6.38 16.08
N VAL A 255 15.60 5.37 15.49
CA VAL A 255 15.00 4.04 15.33
C VAL A 255 14.57 3.45 16.69
N CYS A 256 15.45 3.49 17.68
CA CYS A 256 15.18 2.96 19.03
C CYS A 256 14.01 3.68 19.71
N VAL A 257 13.93 5.02 19.61
CA VAL A 257 12.85 5.82 20.20
C VAL A 257 11.51 5.47 19.54
N TRP A 258 11.46 5.38 18.22
CA TRP A 258 10.22 5.06 17.50
C TRP A 258 9.75 3.64 17.75
N VAL A 259 10.67 2.65 17.80
CA VAL A 259 10.34 1.27 18.18
C VAL A 259 9.85 1.20 19.63
N GLY A 260 10.53 1.89 20.56
CA GLY A 260 10.11 1.97 21.95
C GLY A 260 8.72 2.58 22.13
N LEU A 261 8.42 3.65 21.38
CA LEU A 261 7.09 4.27 21.37
C LEU A 261 6.02 3.34 20.79
N ALA A 262 6.33 2.67 19.68
CA ALA A 262 5.41 1.70 19.07
C ALA A 262 5.07 0.58 20.06
N LEU A 263 6.07 0.03 20.75
CA LEU A 263 5.86 -0.99 21.79
C LEU A 263 5.09 -0.44 23.00
N ALA A 264 5.32 0.80 23.43
CA ALA A 264 4.58 1.39 24.55
C ALA A 264 3.09 1.58 24.24
N VAL A 265 2.76 2.01 23.01
CA VAL A 265 1.36 2.26 22.59
C VAL A 265 0.63 0.97 22.23
N SER A 266 1.29 0.09 21.46
CA SER A 266 0.66 -1.12 20.92
C SER A 266 0.91 -2.37 21.75
N GLY A 267 1.89 -2.36 22.66
CA GLY A 267 2.29 -3.51 23.48
C GLY A 267 1.14 -4.20 24.21
N PRO A 268 0.19 -3.49 24.85
CA PRO A 268 -0.95 -4.14 25.50
C PRO A 268 -1.88 -4.87 24.53
N ALA A 269 -2.09 -4.31 23.33
CA ALA A 269 -2.91 -4.95 22.29
C ALA A 269 -2.16 -6.11 21.62
N LEU A 270 -0.87 -5.92 21.37
CA LEU A 270 0.01 -6.94 20.80
C LEU A 270 0.28 -8.09 21.78
N ALA A 271 0.22 -7.89 23.09
CA ALA A 271 0.37 -8.97 24.07
C ALA A 271 -0.81 -9.96 24.06
N MET A 272 -1.97 -9.54 23.54
CA MET A 272 -3.13 -10.42 23.32
C MET A 272 -3.08 -11.16 21.98
N MET A 273 -2.12 -10.83 21.12
CA MET A 273 -1.88 -11.49 19.84
C MET A 273 -0.50 -12.19 19.85
N PRO A 274 -0.30 -13.34 19.21
CA PRO A 274 1.01 -14.00 19.17
C PRO A 274 1.95 -13.32 18.15
N VAL A 275 2.27 -12.03 18.35
CA VAL A 275 3.11 -11.24 17.45
C VAL A 275 4.55 -11.32 17.90
N PHE A 276 5.30 -12.26 17.32
CA PHE A 276 6.73 -12.41 17.59
C PHE A 276 7.57 -11.69 16.54
N VAL A 277 8.18 -10.58 16.94
CA VAL A 277 9.25 -9.97 16.14
C VAL A 277 10.47 -10.88 16.21
N LYS A 278 10.81 -11.53 15.09
CA LYS A 278 11.97 -12.43 15.03
C LYS A 278 13.25 -11.63 15.32
N PRO A 279 14.13 -12.09 16.24
CA PRO A 279 15.41 -11.40 16.52
C PRO A 279 16.27 -11.21 15.26
N LEU A 280 16.17 -12.14 14.31
CA LEU A 280 16.82 -12.05 13.01
C LEU A 280 16.38 -10.80 12.23
N LEU A 281 15.10 -10.41 12.32
CA LEU A 281 14.58 -9.20 11.66
C LEU A 281 15.29 -7.94 12.19
N LEU A 282 15.50 -7.85 13.51
CA LEU A 282 16.20 -6.71 14.13
C LEU A 282 17.67 -6.64 13.74
N LEU A 283 18.33 -7.80 13.66
CA LEU A 283 19.72 -7.89 13.20
C LEU A 283 19.83 -7.40 11.75
N VAL A 284 18.98 -7.93 10.87
CA VAL A 284 18.95 -7.56 9.46
C VAL A 284 18.57 -6.09 9.29
N ALA A 285 17.62 -5.57 10.08
CA ALA A 285 17.27 -4.14 10.12
C ALA A 285 18.48 -3.27 10.41
N THR A 286 19.26 -3.66 11.42
CA THR A 286 20.45 -2.90 11.85
C THR A 286 21.52 -2.91 10.76
N LEU A 287 21.76 -4.07 10.15
CA LEU A 287 22.73 -4.20 9.07
C LEU A 287 22.35 -3.36 7.84
N TYR A 288 21.09 -3.46 7.39
CA TYR A 288 20.60 -2.65 6.27
C TYR A 288 20.51 -1.17 6.61
N PHE A 289 20.27 -0.82 7.87
CA PHE A 289 20.36 0.57 8.32
C PHE A 289 21.79 1.08 8.16
N VAL A 290 22.80 0.35 8.65
CA VAL A 290 24.21 0.78 8.54
C VAL A 290 24.62 0.89 7.07
N CYS A 291 24.36 -0.14 6.25
CA CYS A 291 24.72 -0.12 4.83
C CYS A 291 23.98 0.99 4.06
N GLY A 292 22.67 1.13 4.28
CA GLY A 292 21.87 2.15 3.63
C GLY A 292 22.28 3.55 4.09
N TYR A 293 22.50 3.76 5.39
CA TYR A 293 22.96 5.04 5.93
C TYR A 293 24.33 5.43 5.38
N LEU A 294 25.29 4.50 5.29
CA LEU A 294 26.59 4.79 4.67
C LEU A 294 26.43 5.17 3.20
N PHE A 295 25.63 4.41 2.44
CA PHE A 295 25.37 4.70 1.03
C PHE A 295 24.74 6.09 0.82
N PHE A 296 23.62 6.37 1.50
CA PHE A 296 22.93 7.64 1.38
C PHE A 296 23.72 8.79 2.00
N GLY A 297 24.40 8.56 3.12
CA GLY A 297 25.26 9.54 3.77
C GLY A 297 26.40 9.97 2.84
N SER A 298 27.12 9.02 2.23
CA SER A 298 28.18 9.34 1.27
C SER A 298 27.66 10.10 0.05
N ILE A 299 26.50 9.71 -0.50
CA ILE A 299 25.90 10.42 -1.63
C ILE A 299 25.46 11.83 -1.24
N MET A 300 24.80 12.00 -0.10
CA MET A 300 24.31 13.30 0.36
C MET A 300 25.47 14.25 0.69
N THR A 301 26.52 13.76 1.34
CA THR A 301 27.76 14.51 1.54
C THR A 301 28.39 14.89 0.20
N GLY A 302 28.45 13.97 -0.77
CA GLY A 302 28.96 14.26 -2.12
C GLY A 302 28.16 15.32 -2.86
N ILE A 303 26.83 15.28 -2.78
CA ILE A 303 25.95 16.30 -3.34
C ILE A 303 26.20 17.66 -2.67
N GLY A 304 26.32 17.69 -1.34
CA GLY A 304 26.63 18.90 -0.58
C GLY A 304 27.98 19.52 -0.97
N ALA A 305 28.99 18.68 -1.25
CA ALA A 305 30.31 19.13 -1.67
C ALA A 305 30.33 19.70 -3.10
N VAL A 306 29.67 19.04 -4.06
CA VAL A 306 29.70 19.40 -5.49
C VAL A 306 28.80 20.60 -5.81
N THR A 307 27.71 20.79 -5.06
CA THR A 307 26.75 21.85 -5.35
C THR A 307 27.18 23.20 -4.76
N ASN A 308 26.68 24.29 -5.35
CA ASN A 308 27.11 25.65 -4.99
C ASN A 308 26.21 26.33 -3.96
N ASN A 309 25.04 25.76 -3.68
CA ASN A 309 24.08 26.29 -2.71
C ASN A 309 23.17 25.18 -2.19
N MET A 310 22.64 25.36 -0.99
CA MET A 310 21.70 24.42 -0.35
C MET A 310 20.51 24.05 -1.25
N ARG A 311 19.93 25.04 -1.95
CA ARG A 311 18.76 24.84 -2.80
C ARG A 311 19.04 23.86 -3.95
N GLU A 312 20.28 23.81 -4.44
CA GLU A 312 20.72 22.88 -5.49
C GLU A 312 20.95 21.49 -4.95
N ALA A 313 21.65 21.41 -3.82
CA ALA A 313 21.82 20.17 -3.09
C ALA A 313 20.47 19.46 -2.85
N GLN A 314 19.46 20.18 -2.37
CA GLN A 314 18.13 19.64 -2.13
C GLN A 314 17.44 19.11 -3.40
N GLN A 315 17.59 19.79 -4.54
CA GLN A 315 16.99 19.34 -5.81
C GLN A 315 17.58 18.02 -6.30
N PHE A 316 18.87 17.79 -6.08
CA PHE A 316 19.51 16.51 -6.36
C PHE A 316 19.12 15.44 -5.34
N ALA A 317 19.05 15.79 -4.05
CA ALA A 317 18.71 14.88 -2.98
C ALA A 317 17.33 14.21 -3.15
N VAL A 318 16.35 14.93 -3.69
CA VAL A 318 14.99 14.41 -3.95
C VAL A 318 15.02 13.12 -4.77
N TRP A 319 15.96 12.95 -5.70
CA TRP A 319 16.04 11.75 -6.54
C TRP A 319 16.40 10.49 -5.78
N PHE A 320 17.32 10.63 -4.84
CA PHE A 320 17.74 9.56 -3.97
C PHE A 320 16.65 9.25 -2.95
N THR A 321 15.95 10.27 -2.44
CA THR A 321 14.77 10.09 -1.59
C THR A 321 13.66 9.35 -2.32
N LEU A 322 13.35 9.74 -3.57
CA LEU A 322 12.35 9.07 -4.39
C LEU A 322 12.72 7.61 -4.62
N ALA A 323 14.00 7.32 -4.95
CA ALA A 323 14.49 5.97 -5.11
C ALA A 323 14.32 5.15 -3.82
N ASN A 324 14.70 5.68 -2.65
CA ASN A 324 14.52 5.00 -1.35
C ASN A 324 13.06 4.59 -1.10
N PHE A 325 12.11 5.44 -1.48
CA PHE A 325 10.68 5.21 -1.28
C PHE A 325 9.97 4.53 -2.47
N ALA A 326 10.67 4.21 -3.56
CA ALA A 326 10.10 3.48 -4.70
C ALA A 326 9.38 2.18 -4.30
N PRO A 327 9.92 1.35 -3.38
CA PRO A 327 9.29 0.09 -3.00
C PRO A 327 7.94 0.27 -2.32
N PHE A 328 7.70 1.42 -1.66
CA PHE A 328 6.39 1.70 -1.04
C PHE A 328 5.32 2.03 -2.07
N ILE A 329 5.69 2.63 -3.21
CA ILE A 329 4.74 2.84 -4.32
C ILE A 329 4.39 1.49 -4.95
N LEU A 330 5.34 0.55 -4.94
CA LEU A 330 5.20 -0.82 -5.45
C LEU A 330 4.79 -1.83 -4.37
N ILE A 331 4.33 -1.37 -3.21
CA ILE A 331 4.13 -2.21 -2.03
C ILE A 331 3.18 -3.38 -2.27
N THR A 332 2.12 -3.18 -3.06
CA THR A 332 1.17 -4.24 -3.38
C THR A 332 1.82 -5.37 -4.17
N THR A 333 2.74 -5.04 -5.09
CA THR A 333 3.47 -6.02 -5.87
C THR A 333 4.57 -6.70 -5.07
N VAL A 334 5.28 -5.94 -4.22
CA VAL A 334 6.35 -6.48 -3.36
C VAL A 334 5.81 -7.49 -2.36
N LEU A 335 4.65 -7.21 -1.76
CA LEU A 335 4.04 -8.08 -0.76
C LEU A 335 3.26 -9.24 -1.38
N ALA A 336 2.64 -9.05 -2.55
CA ALA A 336 1.93 -10.14 -3.22
C ALA A 336 2.90 -11.23 -3.75
N HIS A 337 4.07 -10.84 -4.25
CA HIS A 337 5.08 -11.77 -4.76
C HIS A 337 6.50 -11.39 -4.30
N PRO A 338 6.85 -11.66 -3.04
CA PRO A 338 8.15 -11.28 -2.46
C PRO A 338 9.35 -11.90 -3.18
N ASP A 339 9.17 -13.07 -3.78
CA ASP A 339 10.19 -13.80 -4.54
C ASP A 339 10.13 -13.51 -6.05
N GLY A 340 9.26 -12.59 -6.46
CA GLY A 340 9.15 -12.19 -7.86
C GLY A 340 10.40 -11.45 -8.37
N PRO A 341 10.54 -11.31 -9.70
CA PRO A 341 11.70 -10.66 -10.30
C PRO A 341 11.80 -9.18 -9.90
N LEU A 342 10.67 -8.48 -9.77
CA LEU A 342 10.68 -7.06 -9.43
C LEU A 342 11.21 -6.80 -8.00
N PRO A 343 10.67 -7.43 -6.93
CA PRO A 343 11.25 -7.29 -5.59
C PRO A 343 12.70 -7.76 -5.51
N PHE A 344 13.08 -8.81 -6.25
CA PHE A 344 14.47 -9.24 -6.34
C PHE A 344 15.41 -8.13 -6.82
N TRP A 345 15.10 -7.48 -7.95
CA TRP A 345 15.94 -6.39 -8.48
C TRP A 345 15.94 -5.16 -7.58
N LEU A 346 14.80 -4.81 -6.98
CA LEU A 346 14.71 -3.72 -6.01
C LEU A 346 15.53 -3.99 -4.73
N SER A 347 15.66 -5.26 -4.33
CA SER A 347 16.54 -5.66 -3.23
C SER A 347 18.03 -5.57 -3.55
N LEU A 348 18.41 -5.65 -4.84
CA LEU A 348 19.80 -5.57 -5.27
C LEU A 348 20.26 -4.13 -5.51
N PHE A 349 19.35 -3.26 -5.95
CA PHE A 349 19.67 -1.87 -6.24
C PHE A 349 19.88 -1.07 -4.93
N PRO A 350 21.10 -0.54 -4.64
CA PRO A 350 21.44 -0.03 -3.30
C PRO A 350 20.48 1.03 -2.72
N PRO A 351 19.99 2.02 -3.51
CA PRO A 351 19.02 2.99 -2.99
C PRO A 351 17.70 2.37 -2.52
N THR A 352 17.26 1.26 -3.10
CA THR A 352 15.99 0.60 -2.77
C THR A 352 16.18 -0.62 -1.87
N ALA A 353 17.41 -1.12 -1.73
CA ALA A 353 17.70 -2.40 -1.10
C ALA A 353 17.24 -2.45 0.37
N SER A 354 17.53 -1.40 1.12
CA SER A 354 17.25 -1.32 2.56
C SER A 354 15.76 -1.35 2.89
N THR A 355 14.95 -0.64 2.10
CA THR A 355 13.48 -0.61 2.26
C THR A 355 12.82 -1.85 1.65
N THR A 356 13.31 -2.35 0.51
CA THR A 356 12.73 -3.53 -0.16
C THR A 356 12.97 -4.82 0.62
N MET A 357 14.18 -5.05 1.12
CA MET A 357 14.48 -6.29 1.84
C MET A 357 13.67 -6.42 3.13
N MET A 358 13.43 -5.29 3.80
CA MET A 358 12.59 -5.29 4.99
C MET A 358 11.11 -5.60 4.65
N LEU A 359 10.60 -5.09 3.53
CA LEU A 359 9.26 -5.45 3.04
C LEU A 359 9.17 -6.95 2.65
N ARG A 360 10.23 -7.50 2.04
CA ARG A 360 10.28 -8.91 1.62
C ARG A 360 10.42 -9.91 2.76
N LEU A 361 11.12 -9.55 3.83
CA LEU A 361 11.35 -10.46 4.96
C LEU A 361 10.12 -10.69 5.82
N GLY A 362 9.12 -9.84 5.66
CA GLY A 362 7.90 -9.92 6.43
C GLY A 362 6.63 -10.24 5.64
N ALA A 363 6.77 -10.41 4.31
CA ALA A 363 5.84 -11.20 3.52
C ALA A 363 6.35 -12.64 3.43
#